data_AF-A0A7W0QB80-F1
#
_entry.id   AF-A0A7W0QB80-F1
#
_cell.length_a   1.000
_cell.length_b   1.000
_cell.length_c   1.000
_cell.angle_alpha   90.00
_cell.angle_beta   90.00
_cell.angle_gamma   90.00
#
_symmetry.space_group_name_H-M   'P 1'
#
loop_
_entity.id
_entity.type
_entity.pdbx_description
1 polymer ?
#
loop_
_entity_poly.entity_id
_entity_poly.type
_entity_poly.pdbx_seq_one_letter_code
_entity_poly.pdbx_strand_id
1 'polypeptide(L)'
;MRVVFDPALDGGGWPGPLSARTACFGEARLGPLGLLDRLEVELGLVVARESPTERAAVFARTLATVEGFWSRSFATDRLGTSKRLLADRDALALWGWRGEPASARLAALWQVTAAAATGVPDRLRRILARLPGRQLDIESVHVVEPITAFPPLWQQVLRALAGAGVRIVVEPLAHGPATGDLLAARGTAFR
;
A
#
# COMPACT_ATOMS: atom_id res chain seq x y z
N MET A 1 -16.10 -7.75 -12.32
CA MET A 1 -14.99 -8.62 -11.85
C MET A 1 -14.93 -8.66 -10.32
N ARG A 2 -14.58 -9.82 -9.72
CA ARG A 2 -14.30 -9.98 -8.28
C ARG A 2 -12.81 -9.77 -7.99
N VAL A 3 -12.46 -9.00 -6.96
CA VAL A 3 -11.07 -8.84 -6.48
C VAL A 3 -10.93 -9.48 -5.10
N VAL A 4 -9.90 -10.30 -4.91
CA VAL A 4 -9.41 -10.73 -3.60
C VAL A 4 -8.19 -9.88 -3.24
N PHE A 5 -8.26 -9.19 -2.12
CA PHE A 5 -7.28 -8.20 -1.70
C PHE A 5 -6.62 -8.62 -0.39
N ASP A 6 -5.29 -8.69 -0.42
CA ASP A 6 -4.45 -8.99 0.74
C ASP A 6 -3.10 -8.24 0.59
N PRO A 7 -2.67 -7.49 1.62
CA PRO A 7 -1.38 -6.79 1.64
C PRO A 7 -0.17 -7.63 1.23
N ALA A 8 -0.17 -8.93 1.50
CA ALA A 8 0.94 -9.84 1.23
C ALA A 8 1.09 -10.25 -0.24
N LEU A 9 0.06 -10.03 -1.08
CA LEU A 9 0.06 -10.53 -2.46
C LEU A 9 1.03 -9.80 -3.41
N ASP A 10 1.45 -8.59 -3.09
CA ASP A 10 2.50 -7.90 -3.88
C ASP A 10 3.90 -8.53 -3.66
N GLY A 11 4.09 -9.29 -2.58
CA GLY A 11 5.37 -9.91 -2.23
C GLY A 11 5.58 -11.31 -2.83
N GLY A 12 4.76 -11.72 -3.80
CA GLY A 12 4.75 -13.09 -4.32
C GLY A 12 4.04 -14.09 -3.40
N GLY A 13 3.18 -13.59 -2.49
CA GLY A 13 2.35 -14.43 -1.64
C GLY A 13 1.51 -15.39 -2.47
N TRP A 14 1.60 -16.69 -2.17
CA TRP A 14 0.73 -17.68 -2.77
C TRP A 14 -0.70 -17.46 -2.25
N PRO A 15 -1.69 -17.24 -3.12
CA PRO A 15 -3.05 -16.90 -2.70
C PRO A 15 -3.83 -18.04 -2.03
N GLY A 16 -3.18 -19.16 -1.74
CA GLY A 16 -3.82 -20.35 -1.19
C GLY A 16 -4.57 -21.18 -2.25
N PRO A 17 -5.10 -22.35 -1.86
CA PRO A 17 -5.90 -23.18 -2.73
C PRO A 17 -7.19 -22.46 -3.15
N LEU A 18 -7.72 -22.79 -4.33
CA LEU A 18 -8.95 -22.22 -4.91
C LEU A 18 -10.25 -22.62 -4.16
N SER A 19 -10.17 -22.97 -2.88
CA SER A 19 -11.29 -23.49 -2.07
C SER A 19 -12.04 -24.62 -2.78
N ALA A 20 -11.30 -25.64 -3.20
CA ALA A 20 -11.79 -26.81 -3.96
C ALA A 20 -12.29 -26.53 -5.39
N ARG A 21 -12.12 -25.32 -5.94
CA ARG A 21 -12.38 -25.05 -7.38
C ARG A 21 -11.17 -25.48 -8.23
N THR A 22 -11.43 -25.94 -9.45
CA THR A 22 -10.41 -26.31 -10.45
C THR A 22 -9.92 -25.12 -11.27
N ALA A 23 -10.74 -24.08 -11.43
CA ALA A 23 -10.40 -22.81 -12.06
C ALA A 23 -11.34 -21.70 -11.57
N CYS A 24 -10.95 -20.44 -11.70
CA CYS A 24 -11.80 -19.28 -11.49
C CYS A 24 -11.66 -18.29 -12.65
N PHE A 25 -12.78 -17.83 -13.21
CA PHE A 25 -12.84 -16.78 -14.22
C PHE A 25 -13.45 -15.51 -13.60
N GLY A 26 -13.01 -14.34 -14.03
CA GLY A 26 -13.51 -13.06 -13.52
C GLY A 26 -13.09 -12.75 -12.07
N GLU A 27 -12.04 -13.40 -11.56
CA GLU A 27 -11.45 -13.17 -10.24
C GLU A 27 -9.99 -12.71 -10.39
N ALA A 28 -9.63 -11.60 -9.76
CA ALA A 28 -8.25 -11.11 -9.67
C ALA A 28 -7.79 -11.15 -8.21
N ARG A 29 -6.55 -11.60 -7.98
CA ARG A 29 -5.93 -11.63 -6.65
C ARG A 29 -4.82 -10.60 -6.62
N LEU A 30 -4.98 -9.54 -5.85
CA LEU A 30 -4.18 -8.34 -5.95
C LEU A 30 -3.69 -7.91 -4.57
N GLY A 31 -2.43 -7.50 -4.48
CA GLY A 31 -1.95 -6.71 -3.35
C GLY A 31 -2.21 -5.22 -3.55
N PRO A 32 -1.73 -4.37 -2.62
CA PRO A 32 -1.83 -2.92 -2.66
C PRO A 32 -1.48 -2.29 -4.01
N LEU A 33 -0.34 -2.64 -4.59
CA LEU A 33 0.13 -2.14 -5.88
C LEU A 33 -0.72 -2.69 -7.02
N GLY A 34 -1.07 -3.98 -7.00
CA GLY A 34 -1.95 -4.56 -8.01
C GLY A 34 -3.33 -3.91 -8.07
N LEU A 35 -3.96 -3.68 -6.90
CA LEU A 35 -5.25 -3.01 -6.81
C LEU A 35 -5.14 -1.54 -7.21
N LEU A 36 -4.08 -0.86 -6.77
CA LEU A 36 -3.80 0.52 -7.16
C LEU A 36 -3.66 0.67 -8.68
N ASP A 37 -2.85 -0.19 -9.31
CA ASP A 37 -2.65 -0.21 -10.77
C ASP A 37 -3.97 -0.46 -11.51
N ARG A 38 -4.80 -1.41 -11.03
CA ARG A 38 -6.12 -1.67 -11.63
C ARG A 38 -7.04 -0.45 -11.54
N LEU A 39 -7.12 0.19 -10.37
CA LEU A 39 -7.95 1.39 -10.18
C LEU A 39 -7.48 2.55 -11.05
N GLU A 40 -6.17 2.71 -11.25
CA GLU A 40 -5.65 3.73 -12.15
C GLU A 40 -6.04 3.45 -13.61
N VAL A 41 -6.06 2.19 -14.05
CA VAL A 41 -6.53 1.80 -15.38
C VAL A 41 -8.02 2.14 -15.55
N GLU A 42 -8.88 1.71 -14.61
CA GLU A 42 -10.33 1.97 -14.64
C GLU A 42 -10.67 3.46 -14.69
N LEU A 43 -9.87 4.28 -13.97
CA LEU A 43 -10.10 5.71 -13.85
C LEU A 43 -9.37 6.55 -14.90
N GLY A 44 -8.61 5.92 -15.80
CA GLY A 44 -7.80 6.61 -16.81
C GLY A 44 -6.69 7.48 -16.22
N LEU A 45 -6.09 7.05 -15.11
CA LEU A 45 -5.06 7.78 -14.36
C LEU A 45 -3.63 7.28 -14.62
N VAL A 46 -3.47 6.30 -15.51
CA VAL A 46 -2.18 5.72 -15.87
C VAL A 46 -1.26 6.80 -16.47
N VAL A 47 -0.08 6.93 -15.92
CA VAL A 47 0.98 7.84 -16.38
C VAL A 47 2.29 7.06 -16.49
N ALA A 48 3.28 7.59 -17.22
CA ALA A 48 4.63 7.03 -17.19
C ALA A 48 5.17 7.10 -15.75
N ARG A 49 5.72 5.99 -15.26
CA ARG A 49 6.16 5.84 -13.86
C ARG A 49 7.65 5.57 -13.80
N GLU A 50 8.31 6.27 -12.88
CA GLU A 50 9.64 5.91 -12.42
C GLU A 50 9.54 4.66 -11.55
N SER A 51 10.45 3.71 -11.73
CA SER A 51 10.67 2.63 -10.77
C SER A 51 11.10 3.20 -9.41
N PRO A 52 10.92 2.46 -8.30
CA PRO A 52 11.37 2.92 -6.99
C PRO A 52 12.85 3.32 -6.94
N THR A 53 13.70 2.66 -7.74
CA THR A 53 15.13 2.98 -7.84
C THR A 53 15.36 4.26 -8.66
N GLU A 54 14.68 4.44 -9.79
CA GLU A 54 14.78 5.68 -10.58
C GLU A 54 14.28 6.88 -9.77
N ARG A 55 13.14 6.74 -9.09
CA ARG A 55 12.59 7.77 -8.20
C ARG A 55 13.60 8.20 -7.13
N ALA A 56 14.30 7.24 -6.52
CA ALA A 56 15.32 7.53 -5.54
C ALA A 56 16.56 8.19 -6.17
N ALA A 57 16.96 7.79 -7.38
CA ALA A 57 18.09 8.39 -8.08
C ALA A 57 17.81 9.85 -8.50
N VAL A 58 16.59 10.14 -8.98
CA VAL A 58 16.14 11.50 -9.26
C VAL A 58 16.13 12.33 -7.99
N PHE A 59 15.55 11.81 -6.91
CA PHE A 59 15.50 12.49 -5.62
C PHE A 59 16.89 12.76 -5.01
N ALA A 60 17.85 11.86 -5.21
CA ALA A 60 19.23 12.04 -4.75
C ALA A 60 19.88 13.30 -5.32
N ARG A 61 19.50 13.73 -6.53
CA ARG A 61 20.00 14.98 -7.14
C ARG A 61 19.52 16.20 -6.37
N THR A 62 18.27 16.19 -5.90
CA THR A 62 17.71 17.24 -5.05
C THR A 62 18.37 17.25 -3.67
N LEU A 63 18.61 16.07 -3.08
CA LEU A 63 19.29 15.97 -1.79
C LEU A 63 20.73 16.47 -1.84
N ALA A 64 21.42 16.34 -2.98
CA ALA A 64 22.79 16.81 -3.13
C ALA A 64 22.95 18.33 -3.03
N THR A 65 21.85 19.10 -3.13
CA THR A 65 21.88 20.57 -3.05
C THR A 65 21.41 21.11 -1.70
N VAL A 66 21.02 20.24 -0.75
CA VAL A 66 20.43 20.65 0.52
C VAL A 66 20.99 19.84 1.68
N GLU A 67 21.46 20.53 2.70
CA GLU A 67 21.91 19.93 3.95
C GLU A 67 20.75 19.70 4.93
N GLY A 68 20.83 18.64 5.73
CA GLY A 68 19.81 18.31 6.73
C GLY A 68 20.24 17.17 7.65
N PHE A 69 19.28 16.64 8.41
CA PHE A 69 19.58 15.55 9.35
C PHE A 69 20.09 14.26 8.66
N TRP A 70 19.88 14.14 7.34
CA TRP A 70 20.28 13.02 6.51
C TRP A 70 21.70 13.15 5.96
N SER A 71 22.34 14.32 6.01
CA SER A 71 23.57 14.62 5.27
C SER A 71 24.70 13.63 5.52
N ARG A 72 24.92 13.24 6.78
CA ARG A 72 25.94 12.25 7.14
C ARG A 72 25.68 10.88 6.49
N SER A 73 24.43 10.43 6.47
CA SER A 73 24.04 9.17 5.82
C SER A 73 24.15 9.30 4.30
N PHE A 74 23.75 10.44 3.74
CA PHE A 74 23.80 10.70 2.30
C PHE A 74 25.24 10.71 1.75
N ALA A 75 26.20 11.22 2.53
CA ALA A 75 27.61 11.18 2.16
C ALA A 75 28.16 9.75 2.03
N THR A 76 27.63 8.81 2.83
CA THR A 76 28.03 7.38 2.80
C THR A 76 27.28 6.60 1.73
N ASP A 77 25.96 6.73 1.66
CA ASP A 77 25.11 6.04 0.70
C ASP A 77 23.99 6.98 0.21
N ARG A 78 24.22 7.57 -0.96
CA ARG A 78 23.28 8.50 -1.59
C ARG A 78 21.97 7.83 -1.95
N LEU A 79 22.02 6.64 -2.55
CA LEU A 79 20.84 5.98 -3.06
C LEU A 79 20.01 5.37 -1.93
N GLY A 80 20.64 4.69 -0.98
CA GLY A 80 19.95 4.13 0.18
C GLY A 80 19.34 5.19 1.08
N THR A 81 20.03 6.31 1.32
CA THR A 81 19.47 7.44 2.07
C THR A 81 18.25 8.03 1.37
N SER A 82 18.32 8.22 0.05
CA SER A 82 17.20 8.72 -0.76
C SER A 82 15.99 7.78 -0.71
N LYS A 83 16.22 6.46 -0.89
CA LYS A 83 15.18 5.43 -0.76
C LYS A 83 14.52 5.47 0.61
N ARG A 84 15.32 5.57 1.67
CA ARG A 84 14.82 5.58 3.04
C ARG A 84 13.93 6.79 3.32
N LEU A 85 14.36 7.99 2.94
CA LEU A 85 13.59 9.21 3.16
C LEU A 85 12.25 9.17 2.39
N LEU A 86 12.25 8.71 1.14
CA LEU A 86 11.01 8.55 0.37
C LEU A 86 10.08 7.52 0.99
N ALA A 87 10.60 6.40 1.48
CA ALA A 87 9.82 5.37 2.15
C ALA A 87 9.21 5.89 3.46
N ASP A 88 9.97 6.63 4.27
CA ASP A 88 9.49 7.24 5.51
C ASP A 88 8.36 8.25 5.22
N ARG A 89 8.56 9.11 4.22
CA ARG A 89 7.54 10.06 3.76
C ARG A 89 6.26 9.36 3.29
N ASP A 90 6.41 8.31 2.48
CA ASP A 90 5.26 7.57 1.95
C ASP A 90 4.52 6.81 3.07
N ALA A 91 5.23 6.21 4.02
CA ALA A 91 4.63 5.55 5.18
C ALA A 91 3.81 6.53 6.02
N LEU A 92 4.38 7.68 6.39
CA LEU A 92 3.66 8.70 7.15
C LEU A 92 2.40 9.19 6.41
N ALA A 93 2.52 9.43 5.10
CA ALA A 93 1.41 9.85 4.25
C ALA A 93 0.29 8.79 4.15
N LEU A 94 0.65 7.51 4.12
CA LEU A 94 -0.30 6.40 4.12
C LEU A 94 -1.10 6.32 5.43
N TRP A 95 -0.46 6.68 6.54
CA TRP A 95 -1.07 6.79 7.87
C TRP A 95 -1.78 8.12 8.14
N GLY A 96 -1.90 8.97 7.12
CA GLY A 96 -2.73 10.17 7.18
C GLY A 96 -1.98 11.45 7.55
N TRP A 97 -0.68 11.39 7.84
CA TRP A 97 0.12 12.60 8.07
C TRP A 97 0.30 13.38 6.75
N ARG A 98 0.14 14.71 6.83
CA ARG A 98 0.18 15.63 5.69
C ARG A 98 1.18 16.77 5.92
N GLY A 99 2.18 16.55 6.77
CA GLY A 99 3.18 17.56 7.10
C GLY A 99 2.73 18.48 8.24
N GLU A 100 1.77 18.07 9.06
CA GLU A 100 1.37 18.81 10.25
C GLU A 100 2.58 19.01 11.17
N PRO A 101 2.66 20.16 11.88
CA PRO A 101 3.77 20.44 12.79
C PRO A 101 3.99 19.31 13.80
N ALA A 102 5.22 18.78 13.81
CA ALA A 102 5.65 17.74 14.73
C ALA A 102 7.07 18.02 15.21
N SER A 103 8.08 17.32 14.71
CA SER A 103 9.49 17.58 15.01
C SER A 103 10.18 18.33 13.85
N ALA A 104 11.29 19.01 14.15
CA ALA A 104 12.14 19.63 13.12
C ALA A 104 12.61 18.61 12.06
N ARG A 105 12.85 17.36 12.47
CA ARG A 105 13.25 16.27 11.56
C ARG A 105 12.12 15.90 10.59
N LEU A 106 10.89 15.80 11.08
CA LEU A 106 9.73 15.52 10.23
C LEU A 106 9.41 16.72 9.31
N ALA A 107 9.50 17.95 9.82
CA ALA A 107 9.36 19.14 9.00
C ALA A 107 10.38 19.18 7.85
N ALA A 108 11.65 18.91 8.15
CA ALA A 108 12.71 18.85 7.13
C ALA A 108 12.47 17.72 6.11
N LEU A 109 12.02 16.53 6.56
CA LEU A 109 11.64 15.42 5.69
C LEU A 109 10.51 15.84 4.73
N TRP A 110 9.45 16.46 5.25
CA TRP A 110 8.31 16.89 4.44
C TRP A 110 8.70 17.95 3.42
N GLN A 111 9.49 18.94 3.83
CA GLN A 111 9.97 20.00 2.94
C GLN A 111 10.86 19.46 1.82
N VAL A 112 11.86 18.64 2.15
CA VAL A 112 12.81 18.16 1.13
C VAL A 112 12.16 17.21 0.12
N THR A 113 11.11 16.49 0.53
CA THR A 113 10.40 15.54 -0.34
C THR A 113 9.21 16.15 -1.09
N ALA A 114 8.94 17.46 -0.93
CA ALA A 114 7.77 18.12 -1.52
C ALA A 114 7.73 18.04 -3.06
N ALA A 115 8.90 18.12 -3.71
CA ALA A 115 9.03 18.03 -5.17
C ALA A 115 9.43 16.62 -5.66
N ALA A 116 9.49 15.62 -4.78
CA ALA A 116 9.81 14.26 -5.19
C ALA A 116 8.69 13.69 -6.08
N ALA A 117 9.05 12.80 -7.01
CA ALA A 117 8.07 12.12 -7.85
C ALA A 117 7.05 11.34 -6.99
N THR A 118 5.84 11.17 -7.56
CA THR A 118 4.68 10.64 -6.83
C THR A 118 4.92 9.22 -6.30
N GLY A 119 4.62 9.02 -5.03
CA GLY A 119 4.62 7.70 -4.37
C GLY A 119 3.24 7.06 -4.33
N VAL A 120 3.14 5.90 -3.68
CA VAL A 120 1.86 5.19 -3.48
C VAL A 120 0.79 6.06 -2.82
N PRO A 121 1.07 6.84 -1.75
CA PRO A 121 0.04 7.67 -1.12
C PRO A 121 -0.49 8.76 -2.05
N ASP A 122 0.35 9.33 -2.91
CA ASP A 122 -0.08 10.37 -3.86
C ASP A 122 -1.02 9.78 -4.91
N ARG A 123 -0.72 8.55 -5.37
CA ARG A 123 -1.54 7.80 -6.32
C ARG A 123 -2.91 7.45 -5.72
N LEU A 124 -2.94 6.96 -4.48
CA LEU A 124 -4.20 6.69 -3.76
C LEU A 124 -5.04 7.95 -3.58
N ARG A 125 -4.42 9.11 -3.29
CA ARG A 125 -5.14 10.40 -3.21
C ARG A 125 -5.72 10.83 -4.55
N ARG A 126 -5.00 10.63 -5.66
CA ARG A 126 -5.53 10.87 -7.01
C ARG A 126 -6.74 10.00 -7.31
N ILE A 127 -6.71 8.73 -6.90
CA ILE A 127 -7.88 7.83 -7.00
C ILE A 127 -9.04 8.38 -6.18
N LEU A 128 -8.83 8.70 -4.89
CA LEU A 128 -9.88 9.24 -4.03
C LEU A 128 -10.52 10.50 -4.60
N ALA A 129 -9.74 11.36 -5.25
CA ALA A 129 -10.25 12.57 -5.90
C ALA A 129 -11.07 12.27 -7.17
N ARG A 130 -10.77 11.16 -7.88
CA ARG A 130 -11.40 10.83 -9.17
C ARG A 130 -12.56 9.84 -9.08
N LEU A 131 -12.60 9.05 -8.02
CA LEU A 131 -13.55 7.96 -7.82
C LEU A 131 -15.03 8.41 -7.70
N PRO A 132 -15.39 9.54 -7.07
CA PRO A 132 -16.78 9.94 -6.91
C PRO A 132 -17.54 10.02 -8.24
N GLY A 133 -18.71 9.38 -8.31
CA GLY A 133 -19.58 9.38 -9.48
C GLY A 133 -19.08 8.53 -10.66
N ARG A 134 -18.04 7.70 -10.46
CA ARG A 134 -17.54 6.76 -11.48
C ARG A 134 -18.07 5.37 -11.23
N GLN A 135 -18.44 4.69 -12.32
CA GLN A 135 -18.68 3.25 -12.32
C GLN A 135 -17.36 2.54 -12.62
N LEU A 136 -17.09 1.47 -11.89
CA LEU A 136 -15.92 0.61 -12.08
C LEU A 136 -16.39 -0.76 -12.57
N ASP A 137 -15.56 -1.47 -13.33
CA ASP A 137 -15.79 -2.90 -13.67
C ASP A 137 -15.46 -3.85 -12.49
N ILE A 138 -15.19 -3.30 -11.31
CA ILE A 138 -14.99 -4.05 -10.07
C ILE A 138 -16.34 -4.19 -9.36
N GLU A 139 -16.84 -5.41 -9.28
CA GLU A 139 -18.12 -5.72 -8.63
C GLU A 139 -17.96 -5.84 -7.11
N SER A 140 -16.88 -6.51 -6.68
CA SER A 140 -16.59 -6.72 -5.26
C SER A 140 -15.10 -6.76 -4.97
N VAL A 141 -14.74 -6.31 -3.77
CA VAL A 141 -13.40 -6.44 -3.17
C VAL A 141 -13.55 -7.25 -1.89
N HIS A 142 -12.92 -8.42 -1.87
CA HIS A 142 -12.90 -9.34 -0.76
C HIS A 142 -11.60 -9.14 0.02
N VAL A 143 -11.71 -8.71 1.27
CA VAL A 143 -10.58 -8.46 2.17
C VAL A 143 -10.51 -9.55 3.23
N VAL A 144 -9.30 -9.97 3.57
CA VAL A 144 -9.08 -11.00 4.61
C VAL A 144 -9.14 -10.46 6.04
N GLU A 145 -8.85 -9.16 6.19
CA GLU A 145 -8.87 -8.45 7.46
C GLU A 145 -9.99 -7.41 7.51
N PRO A 146 -10.48 -7.01 8.70
CA PRO A 146 -11.38 -5.88 8.83
C PRO A 146 -10.78 -4.61 8.23
N ILE A 147 -11.63 -3.74 7.65
CA ILE A 147 -11.19 -2.46 7.04
C ILE A 147 -10.35 -1.63 8.03
N THR A 148 -10.63 -1.71 9.33
CA THR A 148 -9.90 -0.98 10.38
C THR A 148 -8.46 -1.41 10.58
N ALA A 149 -8.05 -2.59 10.11
CA ALA A 149 -6.68 -3.08 10.20
C ALA A 149 -5.75 -2.47 9.12
N PHE A 150 -6.32 -1.93 8.04
CA PHE A 150 -5.55 -1.32 6.97
C PHE A 150 -5.07 0.09 7.34
N PRO A 151 -3.97 0.58 6.72
CA PRO A 151 -3.57 1.98 6.85
C PRO A 151 -4.72 2.95 6.51
N PRO A 152 -4.90 4.06 7.24
CA PRO A 152 -6.00 5.01 7.09
C PRO A 152 -6.34 5.40 5.65
N LEU A 153 -5.34 5.64 4.80
CA LEU A 153 -5.57 6.01 3.39
C LEU A 153 -6.18 4.85 2.58
N TRP A 154 -5.82 3.60 2.86
CA TRP A 154 -6.48 2.43 2.28
C TRP A 154 -7.90 2.26 2.79
N GLN A 155 -8.16 2.54 4.07
CA GLN A 155 -9.52 2.53 4.59
C GLN A 155 -10.41 3.54 3.86
N GLN A 156 -9.87 4.74 3.58
CA GLN A 156 -10.57 5.76 2.80
C GLN A 156 -10.87 5.25 1.38
N VAL A 157 -9.93 4.61 0.71
CA VAL A 157 -10.12 4.04 -0.64
C VAL A 157 -11.21 2.96 -0.62
N LEU A 158 -11.14 2.00 0.31
CA LEU A 158 -12.14 0.92 0.42
C LEU A 158 -13.55 1.47 0.69
N ARG A 159 -13.69 2.47 1.58
CA ARG A 159 -14.97 3.14 1.82
C ARG A 159 -15.47 3.91 0.60
N ALA A 160 -14.57 4.57 -0.13
CA ALA A 160 -14.92 5.31 -1.32
C ALA A 160 -15.35 4.37 -2.47
N LEU A 161 -14.73 3.19 -2.58
CA LEU A 161 -15.17 2.12 -3.48
C LEU A 161 -16.58 1.63 -3.13
N ALA A 162 -16.85 1.42 -1.83
CA ALA A 162 -18.21 1.10 -1.36
C ALA A 162 -19.23 2.17 -1.78
N GLY A 163 -18.88 3.44 -1.61
CA GLY A 163 -19.72 4.57 -2.05
C GLY A 163 -19.91 4.66 -3.57
N ALA A 164 -19.00 4.09 -4.36
CA ALA A 164 -19.09 3.99 -5.82
C ALA A 164 -19.85 2.73 -6.30
N GLY A 165 -20.41 1.93 -5.39
CA GLY A 165 -21.20 0.74 -5.71
C GLY A 165 -20.41 -0.57 -5.72
N VAL A 166 -19.14 -0.58 -5.33
CA VAL A 166 -18.35 -1.80 -5.20
C VAL A 166 -18.66 -2.50 -3.88
N ARG A 167 -18.99 -3.79 -3.90
CA ARG A 167 -19.27 -4.54 -2.66
C ARG A 167 -17.97 -4.86 -1.92
N ILE A 168 -17.80 -4.34 -0.70
CA ILE A 168 -16.67 -4.70 0.16
C ILE A 168 -17.09 -5.86 1.07
N VAL A 169 -16.43 -7.01 0.92
CA VAL A 169 -16.74 -8.24 1.66
C VAL A 169 -15.55 -8.60 2.54
N VAL A 170 -15.76 -8.83 3.82
CA VAL A 170 -14.72 -9.35 4.71
C VAL A 170 -14.86 -10.88 4.76
N GLU A 171 -13.87 -11.58 4.23
CA GLU A 171 -13.78 -13.04 4.22
C GLU A 171 -12.51 -13.46 4.97
N PRO A 172 -12.61 -13.71 6.30
CA PRO A 172 -11.49 -14.21 7.06
C PRO A 172 -11.00 -15.53 6.46
N LEU A 173 -9.68 -15.68 6.32
CA LEU A 173 -9.11 -16.96 5.92
C LEU A 173 -9.52 -18.03 6.93
N ALA A 174 -10.14 -19.10 6.44
CA ALA A 174 -10.44 -20.26 7.26
C ALA A 174 -9.11 -20.83 7.77
N HIS A 175 -8.98 -20.94 9.09
CA HIS A 175 -7.85 -21.64 9.68
C HIS A 175 -7.95 -23.11 9.26
N GLY A 176 -6.90 -23.63 8.63
CA GLY A 176 -6.81 -25.07 8.37
C GLY A 176 -6.90 -25.83 9.69
N PRO A 177 -7.44 -27.06 9.70
CA PRO A 177 -7.49 -27.87 10.92
C PRO A 177 -6.07 -27.99 11.48
N ALA A 178 -5.86 -27.49 12.70
CA ALA A 178 -4.59 -27.56 13.40
C ALA A 178 -4.31 -29.04 13.74
N THR A 179 -3.68 -29.74 12.79
CA THR A 179 -3.29 -31.15 12.90
C THR A 179 -1.87 -31.31 13.43
N GLY A 180 -1.21 -30.20 13.80
CA GLY A 180 0.14 -30.17 14.32
C GLY A 180 0.22 -29.90 15.83
N ASP A 181 1.40 -30.22 16.38
CA ASP A 181 1.80 -30.15 17.80
C ASP A 181 1.68 -28.76 18.45
N LEU A 182 1.42 -27.71 17.66
CA LEU A 182 1.12 -26.35 18.17
C LEU A 182 -0.15 -26.31 19.04
N LEU A 183 -1.04 -27.29 18.90
CA LEU A 183 -2.19 -27.44 19.78
C LEU A 183 -1.77 -27.92 21.19
N ALA A 184 -0.70 -28.72 21.30
CA ALA A 184 -0.13 -29.16 22.58
C ALA A 184 0.61 -28.02 23.31
N ALA A 185 1.21 -27.09 22.55
CA ALA A 185 1.86 -25.90 23.10
C ALA A 185 0.89 -24.89 23.75
N ARG A 186 -0.43 -24.99 23.47
CA ARG A 186 -1.45 -24.16 24.16
C ARG A 186 -1.80 -24.65 25.56
N GLY A 187 -1.44 -25.89 25.91
CA GLY A 187 -1.72 -26.50 27.22
C GLY A 187 -0.56 -26.45 28.21
N THR A 188 0.66 -26.16 27.75
CA THR A 188 1.84 -26.08 28.62
C THR A 188 2.13 -24.61 28.95
N ALA A 189 1.69 -24.18 30.12
CA ALA A 189 2.28 -23.00 30.73
C ALA A 189 3.80 -23.25 30.84
N PHE A 190 4.61 -22.38 30.21
CA PHE A 190 6.05 -22.36 30.44
C PHE A 190 6.28 -22.24 31.95
N ARG A 191 6.83 -23.30 32.55
CA ARG A 191 7.34 -23.29 33.92
C ARG A 191 8.76 -22.76 33.94
#